data_AF-A0A7C4F6A6-F1
#
_entry.id   AF-A0A7C4F6A6-F1
#
_cell.length_a   1.000
_cell.length_b   1.000
_cell.length_c   1.000
_cell.angle_alpha   90.00
_cell.angle_beta   90.00
_cell.angle_gamma   90.00
#
_symmetry.space_group_name_H-M   'P 1'
#
loop_
_entity.id
_entity.type
_entity.pdbx_description
1 polymer ?
#
loop_
_entity_poly.entity_id
_entity_poly.type
_entity_poly.pdbx_seq_one_letter_code
_entity_poly.pdbx_strand_id
1 'polypeptide(L)'
;MYAIYYFIVLNIIYAGDCKMEKTKKEYVLVNIAEELVRKKARELMADYDICKCEKCFLDVCAIVLNQSDAMYYTTEKGKLLQLLEATDYQFKTDLVVMILQAMKSVKENPKH
;
A
#
# COMPACT_ATOMS: atom_id res chain seq x y z
N MET A 1 -45.58 -19.74 -38.11
CA MET A 1 -45.57 -19.48 -36.65
C MET A 1 -44.18 -19.67 -36.03
N TYR A 2 -43.46 -20.78 -36.31
CA TYR A 2 -42.10 -21.04 -35.78
C TYR A 2 -41.00 -20.07 -36.24
N ALA A 3 -41.11 -19.49 -37.44
CA ALA A 3 -40.10 -18.55 -37.97
C ALA A 3 -40.03 -17.24 -37.17
N ILE A 4 -41.15 -16.77 -36.65
CA ILE A 4 -41.24 -15.56 -35.82
C ILE A 4 -40.64 -15.83 -34.43
N TYR A 5 -40.84 -17.05 -33.91
CA TYR A 5 -40.23 -17.50 -32.66
C TYR A 5 -38.69 -17.55 -32.77
N TYR A 6 -38.16 -18.05 -33.89
CA TYR A 6 -36.70 -18.05 -34.13
C TYR A 6 -36.12 -16.64 -34.24
N PHE A 7 -36.84 -15.70 -34.87
CA PHE A 7 -36.38 -14.31 -35.02
C PHE A 7 -36.38 -13.54 -33.69
N ILE A 8 -37.38 -13.78 -32.84
CA ILE A 8 -37.46 -13.19 -31.50
C ILE A 8 -36.37 -13.76 -30.59
N VAL A 9 -36.17 -15.08 -30.62
CA VAL A 9 -35.14 -15.76 -29.81
C VAL A 9 -33.72 -15.33 -30.23
N LEU A 10 -33.46 -15.13 -31.53
CA LEU A 10 -32.17 -14.58 -31.98
C LEU A 10 -31.95 -13.16 -31.45
N ASN A 11 -32.95 -12.28 -31.52
CA ASN A 11 -32.80 -10.88 -31.07
C ASN A 11 -32.61 -10.76 -29.55
N ILE A 12 -33.20 -11.66 -28.75
CA ILE A 12 -33.03 -11.67 -27.28
C ILE A 12 -31.59 -12.12 -26.89
N ILE A 13 -30.98 -13.02 -27.66
CA ILE A 13 -29.63 -13.52 -27.36
C ILE A 13 -28.54 -12.51 -27.80
N TYR A 14 -28.75 -11.77 -28.90
CA TYR A 14 -27.80 -10.76 -29.39
C TYR A 14 -27.97 -9.36 -28.77
N ALA A 15 -29.00 -9.12 -27.96
CA ALA A 15 -29.17 -7.88 -27.18
C ALA A 15 -28.39 -7.88 -25.85
N GLY A 16 -27.45 -8.81 -25.69
CA GLY A 16 -26.47 -8.81 -24.60
C GLY A 16 -25.29 -7.90 -24.94
N ASP A 17 -25.52 -6.60 -25.04
CA ASP A 17 -24.45 -5.61 -25.01
C ASP A 17 -23.73 -5.74 -23.67
N CYS A 18 -22.66 -6.53 -23.62
CA CYS A 18 -21.66 -6.44 -22.57
C CYS A 18 -20.99 -5.08 -22.74
N LYS A 19 -21.59 -4.04 -22.16
CA LYS A 19 -20.94 -2.75 -21.93
C LYS A 19 -19.82 -3.00 -20.92
N MET A 20 -18.68 -3.46 -21.44
CA MET A 20 -17.42 -3.31 -20.76
C MET A 20 -17.09 -1.82 -20.76
N GLU A 21 -17.60 -1.09 -19.78
CA GLU A 21 -16.95 0.12 -19.31
C GLU A 21 -15.56 -0.30 -18.83
N LYS A 22 -14.59 -0.23 -19.75
CA LYS A 22 -13.18 -0.42 -19.45
C LYS A 22 -12.76 0.75 -18.56
N THR A 23 -13.02 0.63 -17.26
CA THR A 23 -12.34 1.42 -16.24
C THR A 23 -10.85 1.19 -16.46
N LYS A 24 -10.16 2.23 -16.93
CA LYS A 24 -8.73 2.21 -17.19
C LYS A 24 -8.02 1.85 -15.88
N LYS A 25 -7.64 0.58 -15.72
CA LYS A 25 -6.93 0.09 -14.53
C LYS A 25 -5.53 0.68 -14.55
N GLU A 26 -5.31 1.67 -13.69
CA GLU A 26 -4.00 2.27 -13.45
C GLU A 26 -3.23 1.37 -12.47
N TYR A 27 -2.15 0.76 -12.97
CA TYR A 27 -1.26 -0.07 -12.19
C TYR A 27 -0.09 0.77 -11.68
N VAL A 28 0.23 0.62 -10.40
CA VAL A 28 1.34 1.29 -9.73
C VAL A 28 2.28 0.26 -9.13
N LEU A 29 3.59 0.52 -9.24
CA LEU A 29 4.62 -0.20 -8.51
C LEU A 29 4.82 0.52 -7.18
N VAL A 30 4.63 -0.19 -6.08
CA VAL A 30 4.78 0.37 -4.73
C VAL A 30 5.61 -0.54 -3.85
N ASN A 31 6.33 0.06 -2.90
CA ASN A 31 6.90 -0.67 -1.79
C ASN A 31 5.93 -0.58 -0.60
N ILE A 32 5.32 -1.71 -0.22
CA ILE A 32 4.36 -1.75 0.89
C ILE A 32 5.07 -1.50 2.23
N ALA A 33 6.32 -1.95 2.37
CA ALA A 33 7.11 -1.68 3.56
C ALA A 33 7.32 -0.18 3.77
N GLU A 34 7.57 0.58 2.70
CA GLU A 34 7.74 2.04 2.77
C GLU A 34 6.51 2.75 3.33
N GLU A 35 5.33 2.44 2.82
CA GLU A 35 4.07 3.03 3.28
C GLU A 35 3.81 2.70 4.76
N LEU A 36 4.09 1.45 5.17
CA LEU A 36 3.95 1.02 6.56
C LEU A 36 4.94 1.73 7.48
N VAL A 37 6.21 1.83 7.09
CA VAL A 37 7.26 2.54 7.86
C VAL A 37 6.88 4.01 8.02
N ARG A 38 6.52 4.71 6.94
CA ARG A 38 6.17 6.13 6.99
C ARG A 38 5.02 6.40 7.95
N LYS A 39 3.96 5.57 7.88
CA LYS A 39 2.81 5.68 8.77
C LYS A 39 3.19 5.41 10.24
N LYS A 40 3.84 4.28 10.51
CA LYS A 40 4.19 3.87 11.87
C LYS A 40 5.25 4.76 12.51
N ALA A 41 6.25 5.20 11.76
CA ALA A 41 7.26 6.13 12.26
C ALA A 41 6.63 7.46 12.66
N ARG A 42 5.68 7.99 11.88
CA ARG A 42 5.00 9.24 12.23
C ARG A 42 4.11 9.10 13.46
N GLU A 43 3.40 7.99 13.60
CA GLU A 43 2.64 7.65 14.81
C GLU A 43 3.56 7.58 16.05
N LEU A 44 4.64 6.79 15.99
CA LEU A 44 5.57 6.61 17.11
C LEU A 44 6.34 7.89 17.45
N MET A 45 6.78 8.67 16.45
CA MET A 45 7.44 9.95 16.71
C MET A 45 6.49 11.00 17.31
N ALA A 46 5.18 10.85 17.16
CA ALA A 46 4.22 11.73 17.83
C ALA A 46 4.16 11.46 19.34
N ASP A 47 4.19 10.18 19.72
CA ASP A 47 4.03 9.70 21.10
C ASP A 47 5.32 9.77 21.92
N TYR A 48 6.49 9.69 21.28
CA TYR A 48 7.79 9.71 21.95
C TYR A 48 8.46 11.10 21.91
N ASP A 49 9.27 11.37 22.92
CA ASP A 49 10.11 12.58 23.02
C ASP A 49 11.35 12.49 22.10
N ILE A 50 11.12 12.67 20.79
CA ILE A 50 12.16 12.73 19.75
C ILE A 50 11.95 13.98 18.89
N CYS A 51 13.01 14.46 18.23
CA CYS A 51 12.92 15.54 17.26
C CYS A 51 11.98 15.18 16.11
N LYS A 52 10.97 16.03 15.87
CA LYS A 52 9.91 15.83 14.87
C LYS A 52 10.17 16.57 13.55
N CYS A 53 11.39 17.05 13.34
CA CYS A 53 11.74 17.71 12.09
C CYS A 53 11.72 16.71 10.92
N GLU A 54 11.48 17.21 9.72
CA GLU A 54 11.39 16.36 8.52
C GLU A 54 12.70 15.60 8.26
N LYS A 55 13.85 16.21 8.60
CA LYS A 55 15.16 15.57 8.46
C LYS A 55 15.30 14.34 9.35
N CYS A 56 14.94 14.45 10.64
CA CYS A 56 14.96 13.31 11.57
C CYS A 56 13.96 12.24 11.18
N PHE A 57 12.77 12.62 10.71
CA PHE A 57 11.77 11.67 10.22
C PHE A 57 12.32 10.85 9.03
N LEU A 58 12.91 11.53 8.05
CA LEU A 58 13.51 10.88 6.88
C LEU A 58 14.71 10.01 7.28
N ASP A 59 15.54 10.45 8.22
CA ASP A 59 16.67 9.66 8.73
C ASP A 59 16.18 8.36 9.39
N VAL A 60 15.13 8.43 10.22
CA VAL A 60 14.51 7.23 10.82
C VAL A 60 13.97 6.30 9.75
N CYS A 61 13.20 6.82 8.79
CA CYS A 61 12.68 6.01 7.69
C CYS A 61 13.79 5.37 6.86
N ALA A 62 14.88 6.09 6.58
CA ALA A 62 16.01 5.58 5.81
C ALA A 62 16.72 4.44 6.55
N ILE A 63 16.98 4.58 7.85
CA ILE A 63 17.61 3.51 8.65
C ILE A 63 16.74 2.25 8.62
N VAL A 64 15.43 2.39 8.85
CA VAL A 64 14.50 1.25 8.88
C VAL A 64 14.41 0.58 7.52
N LEU A 65 14.24 1.35 6.44
CA LEU A 65 14.11 0.80 5.08
C LEU A 65 15.39 0.16 4.55
N ASN A 66 16.55 0.59 5.05
CA ASN A 66 17.82 -0.07 4.74
C ASN A 66 18.01 -1.39 5.49
N GLN A 67 17.27 -1.59 6.58
CA GLN A 67 17.33 -2.80 7.43
C GLN A 67 16.19 -3.78 7.14
N SER A 68 15.03 -3.29 6.68
CA SER A 68 13.87 -4.11 6.39
C SER A 68 13.89 -4.65 4.96
N ASP A 69 13.27 -5.82 4.78
CA ASP A 69 13.08 -6.38 3.46
C ASP A 69 12.04 -5.55 2.68
N ALA A 70 12.46 -5.01 1.53
CA ALA A 70 11.58 -4.25 0.67
C ALA A 70 10.57 -5.17 -0.03
N MET A 71 9.28 -4.86 0.09
CA MET A 71 8.20 -5.66 -0.48
C MET A 71 7.51 -4.89 -1.60
N TYR A 72 7.94 -5.17 -2.84
CA TYR A 72 7.40 -4.52 -4.03
C TYR A 72 6.18 -5.25 -4.58
N TYR A 73 5.09 -4.51 -4.77
CA TYR A 73 3.85 -5.02 -5.36
C TYR A 73 3.44 -4.18 -6.56
N THR A 74 2.99 -4.86 -7.61
CA THR A 74 2.30 -4.21 -8.74
C THR A 74 0.81 -4.36 -8.49
N THR A 75 0.12 -3.27 -8.23
CA THR A 75 -1.30 -3.32 -7.90
C THR A 75 -2.08 -2.20 -8.56
N GLU A 76 -3.39 -2.41 -8.67
CA GLU A 76 -4.31 -1.34 -9.05
C GLU A 76 -4.33 -0.32 -7.92
N LYS A 77 -4.28 0.99 -8.23
CA LYS A 77 -4.19 2.07 -7.24
C LYS A 77 -5.18 1.94 -6.06
N GLY A 78 -6.37 1.38 -6.29
CA GLY A 78 -7.40 1.15 -5.25
C GLY A 78 -7.20 -0.07 -4.34
N LYS A 79 -6.27 -0.98 -4.67
CA LYS A 79 -6.02 -2.23 -3.92
C LYS A 79 -4.86 -2.12 -2.91
N LEU A 80 -4.18 -0.98 -2.84
CA LEU A 80 -3.05 -0.74 -1.92
C LEU A 80 -3.42 -0.96 -0.45
N LEU A 81 -4.57 -0.42 -0.02
CA LEU A 81 -5.02 -0.53 1.37
C LEU A 81 -5.27 -1.99 1.78
N GLN A 82 -5.83 -2.79 0.87
CA GLN A 82 -6.05 -4.23 1.11
C GLN A 82 -4.73 -4.98 1.28
N LEU A 83 -3.68 -4.60 0.54
CA LEU A 83 -2.35 -5.19 0.69
C LEU A 83 -1.71 -4.81 2.03
N LEU A 84 -1.86 -3.56 2.49
CA LEU A 84 -1.38 -3.14 3.82
C LEU A 84 -2.06 -3.93 4.95
N GLU A 85 -3.37 -4.14 4.83
CA GLU A 85 -4.13 -4.91 5.81
C GLU A 85 -3.73 -6.38 5.81
N ALA A 86 -3.59 -6.98 4.63
CA ALA A 86 -3.18 -8.37 4.44
C ALA A 86 -1.70 -8.64 4.80
N THR A 87 -0.89 -7.60 5.00
CA THR A 87 0.50 -7.76 5.41
C THR A 87 0.59 -8.45 6.77
N ASP A 88 1.52 -9.40 6.88
CA ASP A 88 1.72 -10.24 8.07
C ASP A 88 1.88 -9.41 9.36
N TYR A 89 1.27 -9.91 10.43
CA TYR A 89 1.37 -9.33 11.74
C TYR A 89 2.80 -9.38 12.29
N GLN A 90 3.54 -10.47 12.04
CA GLN A 90 4.94 -10.59 12.50
C GLN A 90 5.82 -9.52 11.88
N PHE A 91 5.66 -9.29 10.58
CA PHE A 91 6.34 -8.20 9.88
C PHE A 91 6.02 -6.83 10.49
N LYS A 92 4.76 -6.57 10.82
CA LYS A 92 4.34 -5.32 11.48
C LYS A 92 4.98 -5.15 12.85
N THR A 93 5.08 -6.22 13.66
CA THR A 93 5.73 -6.14 14.98
C THR A 93 7.23 -5.92 14.87
N ASP A 94 7.89 -6.61 13.95
CA ASP A 94 9.34 -6.48 13.74
C ASP A 94 9.68 -5.07 13.25
N LEU A 95 8.85 -4.52 12.36
CA LEU A 95 8.97 -3.16 11.85
C LEU A 95 8.85 -2.11 12.95
N VAL A 96 7.96 -2.30 13.93
CA VAL A 96 7.88 -1.41 15.11
C VAL A 96 9.17 -1.46 15.93
N VAL A 97 9.73 -2.66 16.16
CA VAL A 97 11.01 -2.80 16.89
C VAL A 97 12.14 -2.09 16.15
N MET A 98 12.24 -2.27 14.84
CA MET A 98 13.23 -1.59 13.99
C MET A 98 13.08 -0.06 14.06
N ILE A 99 11.84 0.46 13.99
CA ILE A 99 11.58 1.90 14.10
C ILE A 99 12.04 2.43 15.46
N LEU A 100 11.73 1.74 16.56
CA LEU A 100 12.14 2.17 17.90
C LEU A 100 13.67 2.20 18.04
N GLN A 101 14.37 1.23 17.45
CA GLN A 101 15.84 1.20 17.42
C GLN A 101 16.40 2.36 16.59
N ALA A 102 15.84 2.61 15.40
CA ALA A 102 16.25 3.72 14.54
C ALA A 102 16.01 5.09 15.21
N MET A 103 14.86 5.26 15.88
CA MET A 103 14.56 6.46 16.66
C MET A 103 15.60 6.69 17.76
N LYS A 104 16.01 5.63 18.47
CA LYS A 104 17.07 5.73 19.48
C LYS A 104 18.40 6.18 18.84
N SER A 105 18.81 5.59 17.73
CA SER A 105 20.04 5.97 17.03
C SER A 105 20.04 7.42 16.55
N VAL A 106 18.92 7.91 16.02
CA VAL A 106 18.77 9.31 15.58
C VAL A 106 18.74 10.28 16.76
N LYS A 107 18.14 9.87 17.90
CA LYS A 107 18.13 10.67 19.14
C LYS A 107 19.53 10.81 19.74
N GLU A 108 20.35 9.77 19.69
CA GLU A 108 21.72 9.79 20.20
C GLU A 108 22.67 10.61 19.31
N ASN A 109 22.45 10.64 17.99
CA ASN A 109 23.29 11.38 17.04
C ASN A 109 22.45 12.18 16.03
N PRO A 110 21.78 13.26 16.47
CA PRO A 110 21.01 14.10 15.56
C PRO A 110 21.93 14.81 14.57
N LYS A 111 21.57 14.75 13.28
CA LYS A 111 22.29 15.46 12.19
C LYS A 111 21.61 16.78 11.78
N HIS A 112 20.59 17.22 12.54
CA HIS A 112 19.78 18.39 12.21
C HIS A 112 20.42 19.69 12.66
#